data_AF-I3ZT65-F1
#
_entry.id   AF-I3ZT65-F1
#
_cell.length_a   1.000
_cell.length_b   1.000
_cell.length_c   1.000
_cell.angle_alpha   90.00
_cell.angle_beta   90.00
_cell.angle_gamma   90.00
#
_symmetry.space_group_name_H-M   'P 1'
#
loop_
_entity.id
_entity.type
_entity.pdbx_description
1 polymer ?
#
loop_
_entity_poly.entity_id
_entity_poly.type
_entity_poly.pdbx_seq_one_letter_code
_entity_poly.pdbx_strand_id
1 'polypeptide(L)'
;MKRALALFLSLMIMCLILTSSSAASVSLNSSNTVIVLPTTKIVNGTPLHIGEDAITGSRLGAFLVLNGITTGTYTATVSVPVEYHSVLISDLDQVYVLNPTDMPDVGVNVSDEPVGRAVVIRVNFSRVEFNSTRGMAEFFDRSVEIVFNENTTPLDIGGDYQVVSTTVDGRDTMYFYSYKKVDSETKSLGETLSVGGWRIKFLDINIDVSKMLVVLTYPSGTVKQKPMAEDKYYLMYVNAAGEEDFEEYDTYPSARLNELLEGGALKVFLFNPTDFFVGINNAQMVTYDYWYYEKVKQYRDGDVYTGQWVWDINPAENLYTLYLHVNTSLHSFPRVFVGPGEFLELPTDWGLRLVPIFSRNEDGVVDGVDGYRFVRVASVSRQVSITAPKVQATDDVYSFIVNDTALSSLPDDKNIIIVGGWVSNRAWELLEEVYGKSTIDSIKTEVMTEGYVIKVLNNPKNPEYKVIILAGKTYAETRKAVERFMEEM
;
A
#
# COMPACT_ATOMS: atom_id res chain seq x y z
N MET A 1 80.59 -48.60 32.49
CA MET A 1 79.14 -48.40 32.70
C MET A 1 78.50 -47.34 31.80
N LYS A 2 79.22 -46.33 31.28
CA LYS A 2 78.62 -45.31 30.37
C LYS A 2 78.13 -45.86 29.00
N ARG A 3 78.62 -47.02 28.55
CA ARG A 3 78.24 -47.61 27.25
C ARG A 3 76.98 -48.48 27.29
N ALA A 4 76.60 -49.03 28.46
CA ALA A 4 75.37 -49.80 28.62
C ALA A 4 74.15 -48.91 28.81
N LEU A 5 74.33 -47.74 29.46
CA LEU A 5 73.27 -46.74 29.63
C LEU A 5 72.88 -46.08 28.29
N ALA A 6 73.86 -45.87 27.40
CA ALA A 6 73.63 -45.27 26.08
C ALA A 6 72.78 -46.16 25.15
N LEU A 7 72.90 -47.49 25.28
CA LEU A 7 72.15 -48.46 24.48
C LEU A 7 70.70 -48.64 24.97
N PHE A 8 70.44 -48.47 26.27
CA PHE A 8 69.08 -48.46 26.81
C PHE A 8 68.34 -47.14 26.51
N LEU A 9 69.07 -46.02 26.51
CA LEU A 9 68.51 -44.71 26.16
C LEU A 9 68.21 -44.61 24.65
N SER A 10 69.05 -45.21 23.78
CA SER A 10 68.79 -45.23 22.33
C SER A 10 67.59 -46.11 21.97
N LEU A 11 67.33 -47.18 22.72
CA LEU A 11 66.17 -48.06 22.51
C LEU A 11 64.85 -47.42 22.99
N MET A 12 64.87 -46.62 24.06
CA MET A 12 63.70 -45.86 24.51
C MET A 12 63.37 -44.66 23.61
N ILE A 13 64.38 -44.02 23.01
CA ILE A 13 64.16 -42.91 22.06
C ILE A 13 63.62 -43.44 20.72
N MET A 14 63.96 -44.67 20.32
CA MET A 14 63.41 -45.28 19.09
C MET A 14 61.95 -45.73 19.24
N CYS A 15 61.47 -46.04 20.46
CA CYS A 15 60.07 -46.45 20.69
C CYS A 15 59.09 -45.29 20.95
N LEU A 16 59.56 -44.03 21.05
CA LEU A 16 58.70 -42.84 21.10
C LEU A 16 58.55 -42.15 19.73
N ILE A 17 59.26 -42.64 18.71
CA ILE A 17 59.07 -42.25 17.31
C ILE A 17 58.06 -43.21 16.69
N LEU A 18 56.77 -43.06 17.03
CA LEU A 18 55.65 -43.52 16.22
C LEU A 18 54.41 -42.67 16.59
N THR A 19 54.15 -41.69 15.71
CA THR A 19 52.89 -40.95 15.48
C THR A 19 52.53 -39.76 16.39
N SER A 20 53.19 -38.62 16.14
CA SER A 20 52.51 -37.32 16.12
C SER A 20 52.16 -37.00 14.65
N SER A 21 50.97 -37.41 14.20
CA SER A 21 50.41 -36.92 12.94
C SER A 21 49.99 -35.46 13.14
N SER A 22 50.82 -34.55 12.63
CA SER A 22 50.52 -33.14 12.44
C SER A 22 49.25 -32.98 11.59
N ALA A 23 48.27 -32.26 12.12
CA ALA A 23 47.08 -31.85 11.39
C ALA A 23 47.47 -30.83 10.31
N ALA A 24 47.31 -31.20 9.04
CA ALA A 24 47.29 -30.24 7.95
C ALA A 24 46.04 -29.36 8.07
N SER A 25 46.19 -28.04 7.99
CA SER A 25 45.08 -27.08 7.96
C SER A 25 44.15 -27.38 6.78
N VAL A 26 42.89 -27.71 7.07
CA VAL A 26 41.87 -28.06 6.07
C VAL A 26 41.23 -26.76 5.57
N SER A 27 41.26 -26.48 4.26
CA SER A 27 40.56 -25.31 3.69
C SER A 27 39.07 -25.60 3.60
N LEU A 28 38.25 -24.87 4.36
CA LEU A 28 36.80 -25.06 4.46
C LEU A 28 36.07 -23.77 4.06
N ASN A 29 35.02 -23.91 3.26
CA ASN A 29 34.06 -22.85 2.94
C ASN A 29 32.68 -23.46 2.61
N SER A 30 31.67 -22.62 2.38
CA SER A 30 30.31 -23.06 2.03
C SER A 30 30.24 -23.98 0.80
N SER A 31 31.13 -23.81 -0.17
CA SER A 31 31.11 -24.56 -1.42
C SER A 31 31.67 -25.99 -1.31
N ASN A 32 32.47 -26.29 -0.29
CA ASN A 32 33.15 -27.60 -0.14
C ASN A 32 32.87 -28.30 1.20
N THR A 33 31.89 -27.82 1.98
CA THR A 33 31.59 -28.30 3.33
C THR A 33 30.10 -28.52 3.53
N VAL A 34 29.74 -29.52 4.33
CA VAL A 34 28.38 -29.75 4.85
C VAL A 34 28.44 -29.79 6.37
N ILE A 35 27.58 -29.01 7.04
CA ILE A 35 27.41 -29.05 8.50
C ILE A 35 26.23 -29.94 8.84
N VAL A 36 26.43 -30.88 9.75
CA VAL A 36 25.44 -31.88 10.17
C VAL A 36 25.04 -31.60 11.60
N LEU A 37 23.73 -31.39 11.81
CA LEU A 37 23.14 -31.09 13.12
C LEU A 37 22.29 -32.25 13.65
N PRO A 38 22.31 -32.53 14.97
CA PRO A 38 21.54 -33.62 15.57
C PRO A 38 20.03 -33.33 15.54
N THR A 39 19.19 -34.37 15.41
CA THR A 39 17.71 -34.25 15.49
C THR A 39 17.07 -34.91 16.70
N THR A 40 17.79 -35.79 17.40
CA THR A 40 17.24 -36.54 18.54
C THR A 40 17.27 -35.74 19.84
N LYS A 41 16.10 -35.49 20.46
CA LYS A 41 15.96 -34.60 21.64
C LYS A 41 16.29 -35.27 22.98
N ILE A 42 16.20 -36.60 23.07
CA ILE A 42 16.45 -37.36 24.29
C ILE A 42 17.04 -38.71 23.89
N VAL A 43 18.18 -39.10 24.50
CA VAL A 43 18.78 -40.42 24.32
C VAL A 43 19.21 -40.97 25.68
N ASN A 44 18.80 -42.20 26.00
CA ASN A 44 19.09 -42.88 27.28
C ASN A 44 18.78 -42.03 28.54
N GLY A 45 17.70 -41.24 28.51
CA GLY A 45 17.26 -40.41 29.62
C GLY A 45 17.98 -39.05 29.75
N THR A 46 18.92 -38.73 28.85
CA THR A 46 19.64 -37.46 28.83
C THR A 46 19.03 -36.52 27.78
N PRO A 47 18.53 -35.33 28.17
CA PRO A 47 18.08 -34.31 27.22
C PRO A 47 19.26 -33.77 26.39
N LEU A 48 19.04 -33.59 25.09
CA LEU A 48 20.01 -32.97 24.18
C LEU A 48 19.58 -31.52 23.86
N HIS A 49 20.56 -30.63 23.83
CA HIS A 49 20.39 -29.19 23.60
C HIS A 49 20.40 -28.84 22.10
N ILE A 50 19.51 -29.47 21.34
CA ILE A 50 19.52 -29.37 19.86
C ILE A 50 19.38 -27.92 19.39
N GLY A 51 18.54 -27.11 20.05
CA GLY A 51 18.36 -25.72 19.65
C GLY A 51 19.66 -24.93 19.79
N GLU A 52 20.36 -25.12 20.90
CA GLU A 52 21.62 -24.44 21.22
C GLU A 52 22.79 -24.95 20.37
N ASP A 53 22.86 -26.26 20.10
CA ASP A 53 23.83 -26.86 19.20
C ASP A 53 23.58 -26.42 17.74
N ALA A 54 22.31 -26.30 17.33
CA ALA A 54 21.93 -25.80 16.01
C ALA A 54 22.25 -24.30 15.83
N ILE A 55 22.02 -23.47 16.86
CA ILE A 55 22.46 -22.05 16.85
C ILE A 55 23.98 -21.99 16.69
N THR A 56 24.71 -22.86 17.39
CA THR A 56 26.17 -22.90 17.33
C THR A 56 26.66 -23.36 15.94
N GLY A 57 26.07 -24.41 15.36
CA GLY A 57 26.38 -24.84 14.00
C GLY A 57 25.99 -23.81 12.93
N SER A 58 24.89 -23.07 13.13
CA SER A 58 24.49 -21.98 12.24
C SER A 58 25.47 -20.81 12.27
N ARG A 59 26.10 -20.54 13.43
CA ARG A 59 27.18 -19.54 13.53
C ARG A 59 28.41 -19.95 12.73
N LEU A 60 28.80 -21.23 12.81
CA LEU A 60 29.86 -21.77 11.96
C LEU A 60 29.48 -21.66 10.47
N GLY A 61 28.23 -21.96 10.12
CA GLY A 61 27.73 -21.75 8.75
C GLY A 61 27.84 -20.28 8.30
N ALA A 62 27.44 -19.33 9.14
CA ALA A 62 27.57 -17.91 8.85
C ALA A 62 29.02 -17.46 8.65
N PHE A 63 29.97 -18.05 9.39
CA PHE A 63 31.40 -17.82 9.22
C PHE A 63 31.89 -18.35 7.86
N LEU A 64 31.46 -19.56 7.47
CA LEU A 64 31.90 -20.22 6.22
C LEU A 64 31.35 -19.58 4.93
N VAL A 65 30.29 -18.77 5.00
CA VAL A 65 29.77 -18.02 3.85
C VAL A 65 30.33 -16.60 3.74
N LEU A 66 30.99 -16.07 4.77
CA LEU A 66 31.37 -14.67 4.82
C LEU A 66 32.50 -14.36 3.84
N ASN A 67 32.23 -13.54 2.83
CA ASN A 67 33.23 -13.10 1.83
C ASN A 67 33.79 -11.69 2.10
N GLY A 68 33.16 -10.93 3.01
CA GLY A 68 33.64 -9.61 3.46
C GLY A 68 32.54 -8.56 3.67
N ILE A 69 32.94 -7.33 3.98
CA ILE A 69 32.04 -6.16 4.10
C ILE A 69 32.45 -5.13 3.05
N THR A 70 31.50 -4.73 2.20
CA THR A 70 31.69 -3.71 1.15
C THR A 70 30.74 -2.54 1.35
N THR A 71 30.94 -1.45 0.62
CA THR A 71 30.01 -0.31 0.65
C THR A 71 28.93 -0.52 -0.41
N GLY A 72 27.65 -0.46 -0.02
CA GLY A 72 26.50 -0.56 -0.91
C GLY A 72 25.69 0.73 -0.94
N THR A 73 25.00 0.99 -2.06
CA THR A 73 24.02 2.08 -2.16
C THR A 73 22.61 1.49 -2.03
N TYR A 74 21.85 1.98 -1.08
CA TYR A 74 20.44 1.64 -0.88
C TYR A 74 19.61 2.79 -1.40
N THR A 75 18.74 2.51 -2.37
CA THR A 75 17.90 3.52 -2.97
C THR A 75 16.45 3.21 -2.67
N ALA A 76 15.73 4.18 -2.11
CA ALA A 76 14.32 4.06 -1.77
C ALA A 76 13.55 5.25 -2.35
N THR A 77 12.33 4.97 -2.79
CA THR A 77 11.39 6.01 -3.18
C THR A 77 10.63 6.44 -1.94
N VAL A 78 10.72 7.72 -1.58
CA VAL A 78 10.08 8.31 -0.40
C VAL A 78 9.13 9.43 -0.82
N SER A 79 8.08 9.64 -0.02
CA SER A 79 7.16 10.75 -0.19
C SER A 79 7.70 11.97 0.56
N VAL A 80 7.91 13.09 -0.14
CA VAL A 80 8.46 14.34 0.42
C VAL A 80 7.43 15.46 0.24
N PRO A 81 7.08 16.22 1.28
CA PRO A 81 6.22 17.39 1.13
C PRO A 81 6.97 18.50 0.39
N VAL A 82 6.33 19.09 -0.62
CA VAL A 82 6.81 20.25 -1.37
C VAL A 82 5.74 21.34 -1.32
N GLU A 83 6.18 22.56 -1.04
CA GLU A 83 5.35 23.76 -1.00
C GLU A 83 5.51 24.55 -2.31
N TYR A 84 4.38 24.88 -2.95
CA TYR A 84 4.30 25.69 -4.15
C TYR A 84 3.65 27.03 -3.83
N HIS A 85 4.16 28.10 -4.42
CA HIS A 85 3.78 29.47 -4.09
C HIS A 85 3.40 30.21 -5.37
N SER A 86 2.38 31.07 -5.29
CA SER A 86 2.17 32.09 -6.32
C SER A 86 3.21 33.21 -6.21
N VAL A 87 3.26 34.06 -7.24
CA VAL A 87 3.84 35.41 -7.10
C VAL A 87 3.18 36.18 -5.95
N LEU A 88 3.85 37.21 -5.44
CA LEU A 88 3.26 38.11 -4.45
C LEU A 88 2.20 38.97 -5.12
N ILE A 89 0.96 38.88 -4.64
CA ILE A 89 -0.19 39.65 -5.12
C ILE A 89 -0.30 40.89 -4.25
N SER A 90 -0.21 42.07 -4.84
CA SER A 90 -0.26 43.33 -4.10
C SER A 90 -1.62 43.56 -3.43
N ASP A 91 -1.58 44.11 -2.21
CA ASP A 91 -2.77 44.55 -1.46
C ASP A 91 -3.30 45.88 -2.03
N LEU A 92 -3.90 45.80 -3.21
CA LEU A 92 -4.55 46.93 -3.89
C LEU A 92 -6.06 46.73 -3.87
N ASP A 93 -6.81 47.80 -4.04
CA ASP A 93 -8.27 47.77 -4.20
C ASP A 93 -8.64 47.12 -5.56
N GLN A 94 -8.60 45.78 -5.62
CA GLN A 94 -8.76 44.99 -6.84
C GLN A 94 -9.45 43.64 -6.58
N VAL A 95 -10.04 43.09 -7.64
CA VAL A 95 -10.42 41.67 -7.71
C VAL A 95 -9.31 40.92 -8.44
N TYR A 96 -8.64 40.03 -7.73
CA TYR A 96 -7.63 39.15 -8.30
C TYR A 96 -8.22 37.78 -8.61
N VAL A 97 -7.86 37.23 -9.76
CA VAL A 97 -8.20 35.86 -10.17
C VAL A 97 -6.93 35.04 -10.27
N LEU A 98 -6.90 33.91 -9.56
CA LEU A 98 -5.76 33.00 -9.58
C LEU A 98 -5.64 32.34 -10.96
N ASN A 99 -4.48 32.49 -11.58
CA ASN A 99 -4.20 31.97 -12.91
C ASN A 99 -2.91 31.13 -12.92
N PRO A 100 -2.71 30.27 -13.95
CA PRO A 100 -1.54 29.41 -14.04
C PRO A 100 -0.23 30.15 -14.32
N THR A 101 -0.28 31.43 -14.72
CA THR A 101 0.94 32.23 -14.94
C THR A 101 1.55 32.64 -13.60
N ASP A 102 0.69 33.07 -12.67
CA ASP A 102 1.08 33.52 -11.34
C ASP A 102 1.40 32.36 -10.40
N MET A 103 0.88 31.16 -10.66
CA MET A 103 1.21 29.93 -9.96
C MET A 103 1.12 28.72 -10.92
N PRO A 104 2.22 28.29 -11.58
CA PRO A 104 2.15 27.19 -12.54
C PRO A 104 1.69 25.84 -11.95
N ASP A 105 2.04 25.57 -10.69
CA ASP A 105 1.75 24.31 -10.00
C ASP A 105 0.54 24.39 -9.05
N VAL A 106 -0.53 25.12 -9.44
CA VAL A 106 -1.76 25.25 -8.62
C VAL A 106 -2.34 23.88 -8.24
N GLY A 107 -2.19 22.87 -9.10
CA GLY A 107 -2.74 21.52 -8.88
C GLY A 107 -4.24 21.40 -9.12
N VAL A 108 -4.89 22.46 -9.60
CA VAL A 108 -6.27 22.51 -10.06
C VAL A 108 -6.31 23.31 -11.37
N ASN A 109 -7.23 22.97 -12.25
CA ASN A 109 -7.40 23.64 -13.54
C ASN A 109 -8.08 25.00 -13.35
N VAL A 110 -7.29 26.05 -13.08
CA VAL A 110 -7.80 27.41 -12.89
C VAL A 110 -7.89 28.18 -14.21
N SER A 111 -8.87 29.08 -14.31
CA SER A 111 -9.06 29.98 -15.45
C SER A 111 -9.72 31.29 -15.01
N ASP A 112 -9.82 32.24 -15.93
CA ASP A 112 -10.54 33.50 -15.76
C ASP A 112 -12.07 33.29 -15.82
N GLU A 113 -12.51 32.22 -16.48
CA GLU A 113 -13.92 31.86 -16.64
C GLU A 113 -14.18 30.38 -16.24
N PRO A 114 -15.32 30.07 -15.60
CA PRO A 114 -15.65 28.71 -15.16
C PRO A 114 -16.21 27.87 -16.33
N VAL A 115 -15.41 27.65 -17.39
CA VAL A 115 -15.82 26.93 -18.61
C VAL A 115 -15.21 25.53 -18.66
N GLY A 116 -16.01 24.54 -19.08
CA GLY A 116 -15.58 23.15 -19.13
C GLY A 116 -15.13 22.69 -17.75
N ARG A 117 -13.92 22.11 -17.65
CA ARG A 117 -13.37 21.67 -16.35
C ARG A 117 -12.56 22.75 -15.62
N ALA A 118 -12.74 24.03 -15.93
CA ALA A 118 -12.01 25.11 -15.29
C ALA A 118 -12.76 25.71 -14.08
N VAL A 119 -12.02 26.05 -13.04
CA VAL A 119 -12.51 26.71 -11.82
C VAL A 119 -11.97 28.12 -11.75
N VAL A 120 -12.77 29.07 -11.29
CA VAL A 120 -12.30 30.43 -10.97
C VAL A 120 -12.11 30.55 -9.47
N ILE A 121 -10.89 30.85 -9.02
CA ILE A 121 -10.62 31.21 -7.63
C ILE A 121 -10.32 32.70 -7.62
N ARG A 122 -11.15 33.50 -6.93
CA ARG A 122 -10.99 34.95 -6.90
C ARG A 122 -10.99 35.50 -5.48
N VAL A 123 -10.21 36.57 -5.30
CA VAL A 123 -10.09 37.32 -4.05
C VAL A 123 -10.41 38.77 -4.34
N ASN A 124 -11.37 39.33 -3.62
CA ASN A 124 -11.71 40.74 -3.66
C ASN A 124 -11.00 41.47 -2.52
N PHE A 125 -9.84 42.07 -2.83
CA PHE A 125 -9.01 42.77 -1.84
C PHE A 125 -9.65 44.07 -1.33
N SER A 126 -10.63 44.64 -2.07
CA SER A 126 -11.52 45.69 -1.55
C SER A 126 -12.29 45.26 -0.28
N ARG A 127 -12.34 43.95 0.00
CA ARG A 127 -13.01 43.31 1.15
C ARG A 127 -12.02 42.61 2.08
N VAL A 128 -10.75 42.99 2.03
CA VAL A 128 -9.73 42.55 2.96
C VAL A 128 -9.04 43.79 3.50
N GLU A 129 -8.93 43.91 4.82
CA GLU A 129 -8.30 45.07 5.45
C GLU A 129 -7.25 44.65 6.48
N PHE A 130 -6.23 45.49 6.65
CA PHE A 130 -5.30 45.32 7.76
C PHE A 130 -5.91 45.89 9.06
N ASN A 131 -6.14 45.02 10.04
CA ASN A 131 -6.58 45.42 11.36
C ASN A 131 -5.37 45.80 12.24
N SER A 132 -5.05 47.10 12.28
CA SER A 132 -3.90 47.63 13.02
C SER A 132 -3.93 47.37 14.53
N THR A 133 -5.12 47.20 15.13
CA THR A 133 -5.24 46.87 16.57
C THR A 133 -4.81 45.43 16.85
N ARG A 134 -5.03 44.51 15.91
CA ARG A 134 -4.67 43.10 16.04
C ARG A 134 -3.37 42.72 15.35
N GLY A 135 -2.90 43.54 14.42
CA GLY A 135 -1.77 43.21 13.55
C GLY A 135 -2.08 42.03 12.63
N MET A 136 -3.30 41.96 12.10
CA MET A 136 -3.82 40.82 11.32
C MET A 136 -4.58 41.31 10.09
N ALA A 137 -4.59 40.49 9.02
CA ALA A 137 -5.48 40.70 7.90
C ALA A 137 -6.90 40.25 8.29
N GLU A 138 -7.90 41.08 8.01
CA GLU A 138 -9.30 40.82 8.28
C GLU A 138 -10.05 40.62 6.96
N PHE A 139 -10.70 39.46 6.85
CA PHE A 139 -11.47 39.08 5.68
C PHE A 139 -12.96 39.35 5.92
N PHE A 140 -13.60 40.10 5.03
CA PHE A 140 -15.03 40.37 5.07
C PHE A 140 -15.82 39.40 4.19
N ASP A 141 -17.14 39.52 4.25
CA ASP A 141 -18.09 38.71 3.50
C ASP A 141 -17.79 38.77 1.99
N ARG A 142 -17.77 37.62 1.31
CA ARG A 142 -17.43 37.47 -0.12
C ARG A 142 -16.07 38.05 -0.52
N SER A 143 -15.11 38.12 0.41
CA SER A 143 -13.73 38.48 0.08
C SER A 143 -13.01 37.38 -0.71
N VAL A 144 -13.42 36.12 -0.56
CA VAL A 144 -12.90 34.99 -1.33
C VAL A 144 -14.05 34.17 -1.88
N GLU A 145 -13.96 33.84 -3.17
CA GLU A 145 -14.97 33.07 -3.88
C GLU A 145 -14.30 32.02 -4.79
N ILE A 146 -14.92 30.84 -4.85
CA ILE A 146 -14.55 29.77 -5.77
C ILE A 146 -15.78 29.48 -6.62
N VAL A 147 -15.67 29.70 -7.94
CA VAL A 147 -16.76 29.58 -8.90
C VAL A 147 -16.51 28.38 -9.81
N PHE A 148 -17.53 27.56 -9.97
CA PHE A 148 -17.52 26.33 -10.77
C PHE A 148 -18.84 26.21 -11.55
N ASN A 149 -18.84 25.26 -12.48
CA ASN A 149 -19.99 24.84 -13.25
C ASN A 149 -20.29 23.35 -13.00
N GLU A 150 -21.24 22.79 -13.72
CA GLU A 150 -21.65 21.38 -13.63
C GLU A 150 -20.58 20.36 -14.01
N ASN A 151 -19.53 20.78 -14.74
CA ASN A 151 -18.46 19.92 -15.24
C ASN A 151 -17.23 19.88 -14.32
N THR A 152 -17.18 20.74 -13.30
CA THR A 152 -16.04 20.91 -12.38
C THR A 152 -16.31 20.44 -10.95
N THR A 153 -17.56 20.13 -10.62
CA THR A 153 -17.94 19.59 -9.32
C THR A 153 -17.55 18.10 -9.27
N PRO A 154 -16.85 17.60 -8.23
CA PRO A 154 -17.13 17.89 -6.82
C PRO A 154 -15.91 18.27 -5.98
N LEU A 155 -16.12 19.10 -4.96
CA LEU A 155 -15.07 19.50 -4.03
C LEU A 155 -14.76 18.54 -2.88
N ASP A 156 -15.54 17.47 -2.69
CA ASP A 156 -15.26 16.44 -1.67
C ASP A 156 -16.14 15.17 -1.82
N ILE A 157 -16.73 14.92 -3.00
CA ILE A 157 -17.80 13.90 -3.13
C ILE A 157 -17.31 12.59 -3.76
N GLY A 158 -16.18 12.58 -4.49
CA GLY A 158 -15.49 11.39 -5.01
C GLY A 158 -16.32 10.47 -5.93
N GLY A 159 -15.96 10.34 -7.21
CA GLY A 159 -16.68 9.52 -8.20
C GLY A 159 -17.31 10.33 -9.34
N ASP A 160 -17.99 9.65 -10.26
CA ASP A 160 -18.67 10.27 -11.41
C ASP A 160 -20.06 10.76 -10.99
N TYR A 161 -20.26 12.07 -11.02
CA TYR A 161 -21.52 12.71 -10.66
C TYR A 161 -22.09 13.52 -11.82
N GLN A 162 -23.41 13.57 -11.89
CA GLN A 162 -24.14 14.58 -12.64
C GLN A 162 -24.75 15.59 -11.66
N VAL A 163 -24.47 16.87 -11.89
CA VAL A 163 -25.02 17.97 -11.12
C VAL A 163 -26.14 18.61 -11.91
N VAL A 164 -27.27 18.84 -11.26
CA VAL A 164 -28.43 19.52 -11.84
C VAL A 164 -28.85 20.62 -10.88
N SER A 165 -29.10 21.82 -11.39
CA SER A 165 -29.58 22.93 -10.58
C SER A 165 -30.90 23.48 -11.12
N THR A 166 -31.74 23.96 -10.20
CA THR A 166 -33.06 24.50 -10.50
C THR A 166 -33.53 25.40 -9.36
N THR A 167 -34.70 26.01 -9.49
CA THR A 167 -35.34 26.79 -8.42
C THR A 167 -36.54 26.00 -7.88
N VAL A 168 -36.51 25.65 -6.59
CA VAL A 168 -37.61 24.97 -5.88
C VAL A 168 -38.19 25.90 -4.84
N ASP A 169 -39.50 26.18 -4.90
CA ASP A 169 -40.20 27.07 -3.99
C ASP A 169 -39.55 28.46 -3.84
N GLY A 170 -39.00 28.99 -4.94
CA GLY A 170 -38.32 30.29 -4.96
C GLY A 170 -36.90 30.28 -4.37
N ARG A 171 -36.32 29.11 -4.10
CA ARG A 171 -34.94 28.97 -3.64
C ARG A 171 -34.13 28.11 -4.60
N ASP A 172 -32.98 28.64 -5.03
CA ASP A 172 -32.09 27.93 -5.92
C ASP A 172 -31.50 26.70 -5.21
N THR A 173 -31.49 25.60 -5.92
CA THR A 173 -31.21 24.27 -5.38
C THR A 173 -30.35 23.50 -6.38
N MET A 174 -29.36 22.78 -5.86
CA MET A 174 -28.46 21.94 -6.61
C MET A 174 -28.56 20.50 -6.10
N TYR A 175 -28.75 19.55 -7.01
CA TYR A 175 -28.81 18.12 -6.76
C TYR A 175 -27.59 17.42 -7.31
N PHE A 176 -27.02 16.51 -6.52
CA PHE A 176 -25.90 15.66 -6.91
C PHE A 176 -26.41 14.25 -7.11
N TYR A 177 -26.24 13.73 -8.33
CA TYR A 177 -26.58 12.37 -8.71
C TYR A 177 -25.32 11.57 -8.95
N SER A 178 -25.12 10.48 -8.22
CA SER A 178 -24.13 9.48 -8.65
C SER A 178 -24.61 8.89 -9.97
N TYR A 179 -23.70 8.75 -10.92
CA TYR A 179 -24.03 8.43 -12.29
C TYR A 179 -23.32 7.15 -12.74
N LYS A 180 -24.08 6.25 -13.37
CA LYS A 180 -23.53 5.07 -14.03
C LYS A 180 -24.14 4.92 -15.41
N LYS A 181 -23.28 4.82 -16.42
CA LYS A 181 -23.64 4.46 -17.78
C LYS A 181 -23.02 3.11 -18.12
N VAL A 182 -23.81 2.23 -18.72
CA VAL A 182 -23.35 0.97 -19.28
C VAL A 182 -23.87 0.87 -20.69
N ASP A 183 -22.95 0.60 -21.61
CA ASP A 183 -23.24 0.44 -23.03
C ASP A 183 -22.94 -1.03 -23.42
N SER A 184 -23.89 -1.64 -24.12
CA SER A 184 -23.78 -2.95 -24.77
C SER A 184 -23.41 -4.11 -23.82
N GLU A 185 -24.03 -4.18 -22.65
CA GLU A 185 -23.90 -5.35 -21.77
C GLU A 185 -24.84 -6.47 -22.21
N THR A 186 -24.41 -7.74 -22.04
CA THR A 186 -25.20 -8.91 -22.40
C THR A 186 -25.48 -9.79 -21.18
N LYS A 187 -26.73 -10.25 -21.05
CA LYS A 187 -27.15 -11.24 -20.05
C LYS A 187 -27.87 -12.41 -20.69
N SER A 188 -27.70 -13.59 -20.12
CA SER A 188 -28.46 -14.77 -20.53
C SER A 188 -29.87 -14.74 -19.95
N LEU A 189 -30.83 -15.39 -20.62
CA LEU A 189 -32.14 -15.61 -20.02
C LEU A 189 -32.04 -16.34 -18.67
N GLY A 190 -32.92 -15.98 -17.74
CA GLY A 190 -32.91 -16.45 -16.36
C GLY A 190 -31.99 -15.66 -15.42
N GLU A 191 -31.01 -14.92 -15.95
CA GLU A 191 -30.17 -14.02 -15.17
C GLU A 191 -30.93 -12.75 -14.76
N THR A 192 -30.35 -12.02 -13.81
CA THR A 192 -30.95 -10.81 -13.24
C THR A 192 -29.97 -9.65 -13.32
N LEU A 193 -30.37 -8.56 -13.96
CA LEU A 193 -29.73 -7.26 -13.83
C LEU A 193 -30.18 -6.62 -12.50
N SER A 194 -29.25 -6.14 -11.69
CA SER A 194 -29.54 -5.43 -10.44
C SER A 194 -28.84 -4.08 -10.40
N VAL A 195 -29.61 -3.00 -10.30
CA VAL A 195 -29.10 -1.62 -10.33
C VAL A 195 -29.94 -0.78 -9.37
N GLY A 196 -29.32 -0.16 -8.37
CA GLY A 196 -30.01 0.84 -7.54
C GLY A 196 -31.19 0.35 -6.70
N GLY A 197 -31.32 -0.97 -6.51
CA GLY A 197 -32.50 -1.60 -5.89
C GLY A 197 -33.52 -2.12 -6.91
N TRP A 198 -33.44 -1.69 -8.17
CA TRP A 198 -34.17 -2.33 -9.27
C TRP A 198 -33.57 -3.69 -9.59
N ARG A 199 -34.43 -4.67 -9.87
CA ARG A 199 -34.01 -5.96 -10.40
C ARG A 199 -34.85 -6.31 -11.63
N ILE A 200 -34.19 -6.57 -12.75
CA ILE A 200 -34.81 -7.04 -13.98
C ILE A 200 -34.36 -8.48 -14.20
N LYS A 201 -35.27 -9.43 -14.02
CA LYS A 201 -35.03 -10.84 -14.37
C LYS A 201 -35.62 -11.12 -15.74
N PHE A 202 -34.77 -11.51 -16.68
CA PHE A 202 -35.17 -11.84 -18.05
C PHE A 202 -35.80 -13.24 -18.06
N LEU A 203 -37.08 -13.35 -18.41
CA LEU A 203 -37.80 -14.62 -18.39
C LEU A 203 -37.83 -15.29 -19.76
N ASP A 204 -38.13 -14.51 -20.80
CA ASP A 204 -38.40 -15.04 -22.13
C ASP A 204 -38.15 -13.96 -23.20
N ILE A 205 -37.80 -14.38 -24.42
CA ILE A 205 -37.69 -13.51 -25.59
C ILE A 205 -38.48 -14.08 -26.77
N ASN A 206 -39.14 -13.19 -27.50
CA ASN A 206 -39.80 -13.48 -28.75
C ASN A 206 -39.18 -12.59 -29.84
N ILE A 207 -38.30 -13.20 -30.64
CA ILE A 207 -37.57 -12.52 -31.71
C ILE A 207 -38.51 -12.04 -32.82
N ASP A 208 -39.56 -12.82 -33.14
CA ASP A 208 -40.45 -12.50 -34.27
C ASP A 208 -41.17 -11.16 -34.09
N VAL A 209 -41.36 -10.73 -32.84
CA VAL A 209 -41.99 -9.44 -32.49
C VAL A 209 -41.05 -8.50 -31.74
N SER A 210 -39.76 -8.84 -31.65
CA SER A 210 -38.74 -8.09 -30.90
C SER A 210 -39.20 -7.68 -29.50
N LYS A 211 -39.69 -8.64 -28.71
CA LYS A 211 -40.10 -8.40 -27.31
C LYS A 211 -39.52 -9.41 -26.35
N MET A 212 -39.24 -8.95 -25.14
CA MET A 212 -38.90 -9.78 -23.99
C MET A 212 -39.95 -9.65 -22.89
N LEU A 213 -40.10 -10.72 -22.11
CA LEU A 213 -40.86 -10.71 -20.87
C LEU A 213 -39.89 -10.65 -19.68
N VAL A 214 -40.11 -9.71 -18.77
CA VAL A 214 -39.28 -9.56 -17.57
C VAL A 214 -40.11 -9.59 -16.30
N VAL A 215 -39.48 -10.02 -15.21
CA VAL A 215 -39.93 -9.71 -13.85
C VAL A 215 -39.14 -8.50 -13.38
N LEU A 216 -39.84 -7.39 -13.18
CA LEU A 216 -39.31 -6.16 -12.63
C LEU A 216 -39.62 -6.10 -11.14
N THR A 217 -38.58 -6.09 -10.31
CA THR A 217 -38.68 -5.77 -8.88
C THR A 217 -38.26 -4.33 -8.65
N TYR A 218 -39.14 -3.58 -8.00
CA TYR A 218 -38.97 -2.20 -7.62
C TYR A 218 -38.12 -2.07 -6.35
N PRO A 219 -37.48 -0.91 -6.07
CA PRO A 219 -36.74 -0.67 -4.84
C PRO A 219 -37.57 -0.92 -3.58
N SER A 220 -38.88 -0.68 -3.62
CA SER A 220 -39.84 -1.02 -2.56
C SER A 220 -40.03 -2.53 -2.32
N GLY A 221 -39.55 -3.36 -3.25
CA GLY A 221 -39.83 -4.80 -3.30
C GLY A 221 -41.08 -5.17 -4.09
N THR A 222 -41.84 -4.20 -4.61
CA THR A 222 -42.99 -4.47 -5.48
C THR A 222 -42.55 -5.23 -6.72
N VAL A 223 -43.24 -6.31 -7.06
CA VAL A 223 -42.90 -7.15 -8.22
C VAL A 223 -43.98 -7.04 -9.28
N LYS A 224 -43.59 -6.72 -10.52
CA LYS A 224 -44.49 -6.68 -11.68
C LYS A 224 -43.88 -7.46 -12.84
N GLN A 225 -44.72 -8.15 -13.61
CA GLN A 225 -44.31 -8.67 -14.91
C GLN A 225 -44.61 -7.62 -15.97
N LYS A 226 -43.64 -7.37 -16.85
CA LYS A 226 -43.75 -6.37 -17.91
C LYS A 226 -43.17 -6.92 -19.21
N PRO A 227 -43.86 -6.76 -20.35
CA PRO A 227 -43.22 -6.88 -21.65
C PRO A 227 -42.36 -5.65 -21.91
N MET A 228 -41.20 -5.84 -22.54
CA MET A 228 -40.32 -4.80 -23.03
C MET A 228 -39.92 -5.14 -24.47
N ALA A 229 -39.80 -4.15 -25.34
CA ALA A 229 -39.45 -4.30 -26.74
C ALA A 229 -38.05 -3.78 -27.00
N GLU A 230 -37.38 -4.39 -27.98
CA GLU A 230 -36.09 -3.93 -28.52
C GLU A 230 -36.19 -2.46 -28.99
N ASP A 231 -35.10 -1.72 -28.84
CA ASP A 231 -34.96 -0.30 -29.21
C ASP A 231 -35.92 0.67 -28.51
N LYS A 232 -36.66 0.23 -27.50
CA LYS A 232 -37.47 1.11 -26.63
C LYS A 232 -36.70 1.53 -25.39
N TYR A 233 -37.04 2.70 -24.88
CA TYR A 233 -36.50 3.22 -23.64
C TYR A 233 -37.50 3.07 -22.51
N TYR A 234 -37.06 2.46 -21.41
CA TYR A 234 -37.85 2.22 -20.21
C TYR A 234 -37.31 3.07 -19.07
N LEU A 235 -38.06 4.11 -18.72
CA LEU A 235 -37.71 5.04 -17.66
C LEU A 235 -38.42 4.62 -16.37
N MET A 236 -37.64 4.16 -15.40
CA MET A 236 -38.07 3.81 -14.05
C MET A 236 -37.52 4.83 -13.07
N TYR A 237 -38.33 5.31 -12.14
CA TYR A 237 -37.84 6.29 -11.17
C TYR A 237 -38.53 6.18 -9.83
N VAL A 238 -37.87 6.77 -8.82
CA VAL A 238 -38.44 7.08 -7.52
C VAL A 238 -38.42 8.61 -7.40
N ASN A 239 -39.59 9.25 -7.41
CA ASN A 239 -39.68 10.71 -7.39
C ASN A 239 -39.26 11.29 -6.03
N ALA A 240 -39.24 12.62 -5.89
CA ALA A 240 -38.86 13.29 -4.65
C ALA A 240 -39.76 12.93 -3.44
N ALA A 241 -41.02 12.53 -3.69
CA ALA A 241 -41.97 12.08 -2.68
C ALA A 241 -41.80 10.59 -2.31
N GLY A 242 -40.92 9.86 -2.99
CA GLY A 242 -40.69 8.43 -2.78
C GLY A 242 -41.65 7.52 -3.55
N GLU A 243 -42.45 8.06 -4.47
CA GLU A 243 -43.35 7.27 -5.31
C GLU A 243 -42.58 6.68 -6.49
N GLU A 244 -42.89 5.42 -6.82
CA GLU A 244 -42.22 4.68 -7.87
C GLU A 244 -43.09 4.61 -9.12
N ASP A 245 -42.49 4.83 -10.29
CA ASP A 245 -43.21 4.78 -11.56
C ASP A 245 -42.38 4.15 -12.70
N PHE A 246 -43.07 3.88 -13.82
CA PHE A 246 -42.55 3.23 -15.01
C PHE A 246 -43.18 3.84 -16.27
N GLU A 247 -42.34 4.38 -17.14
CA GLU A 247 -42.73 5.02 -18.40
C GLU A 247 -41.97 4.38 -19.58
N GLU A 248 -42.62 4.29 -20.75
CA GLU A 248 -42.06 3.74 -21.98
C GLU A 248 -41.96 4.83 -23.06
N TYR A 249 -40.85 4.84 -23.79
CA TYR A 249 -40.55 5.83 -24.81
C TYR A 249 -39.99 5.19 -26.08
N ASP A 250 -40.37 5.77 -27.22
CA ASP A 250 -39.87 5.36 -28.55
C ASP A 250 -38.46 5.88 -28.85
N THR A 251 -38.04 6.94 -28.16
CA THR A 251 -36.74 7.61 -28.34
C THR A 251 -36.16 8.00 -26.99
N TYR A 252 -34.86 8.27 -26.92
CA TYR A 252 -34.20 8.69 -25.68
C TYR A 252 -34.92 9.89 -25.02
N PRO A 253 -35.50 9.74 -23.81
CA PRO A 253 -36.41 10.73 -23.24
C PRO A 253 -35.66 11.82 -22.46
N SER A 254 -34.79 12.59 -23.14
CA SER A 254 -33.91 13.58 -22.50
C SER A 254 -34.68 14.65 -21.69
N ALA A 255 -35.79 15.17 -22.24
CA ALA A 255 -36.60 16.18 -21.57
C ALA A 255 -37.22 15.66 -20.27
N ARG A 256 -37.79 14.45 -20.29
CA ARG A 256 -38.37 13.83 -19.09
C ARG A 256 -37.30 13.46 -18.07
N LEU A 257 -36.16 12.96 -18.53
CA LEU A 257 -35.01 12.67 -17.65
C LEU A 257 -34.58 13.94 -16.92
N ASN A 258 -34.38 15.05 -17.64
CA ASN A 258 -34.02 16.33 -17.04
C ASN A 258 -35.08 16.82 -16.07
N GLU A 259 -36.37 16.74 -16.42
CA GLU A 259 -37.48 17.11 -15.53
C GLU A 259 -37.44 16.32 -14.21
N LEU A 260 -37.15 15.02 -14.24
CA LEU A 260 -37.05 14.20 -13.03
C LEU A 260 -35.83 14.56 -12.17
N LEU A 261 -34.68 14.81 -12.80
CA LEU A 261 -33.46 15.19 -12.09
C LEU A 261 -33.57 16.59 -11.49
N GLU A 262 -34.12 17.55 -12.24
CA GLU A 262 -34.45 18.91 -11.76
C GLU A 262 -35.55 18.85 -10.70
N GLY A 263 -36.52 17.95 -10.83
CA GLY A 263 -37.54 17.69 -9.81
C GLY A 263 -36.99 17.02 -8.54
N GLY A 264 -35.69 16.71 -8.48
CA GLY A 264 -35.04 16.14 -7.32
C GLY A 264 -35.43 14.69 -7.05
N ALA A 265 -35.74 13.89 -8.09
CA ALA A 265 -36.00 12.46 -7.98
C ALA A 265 -34.91 11.76 -7.15
N LEU A 266 -35.28 10.76 -6.34
CA LEU A 266 -34.32 10.01 -5.52
C LEU A 266 -33.48 9.06 -6.37
N LYS A 267 -34.12 8.40 -7.34
CA LYS A 267 -33.48 7.43 -8.23
C LYS A 267 -34.10 7.53 -9.63
N VAL A 268 -33.28 7.45 -10.66
CA VAL A 268 -33.73 7.35 -12.05
C VAL A 268 -32.93 6.27 -12.76
N PHE A 269 -33.62 5.36 -13.42
CA PHE A 269 -33.06 4.22 -14.13
C PHE A 269 -33.67 4.16 -15.54
N LEU A 270 -32.86 4.45 -16.54
CA LEU A 270 -33.24 4.38 -17.94
C LEU A 270 -32.62 3.11 -18.54
N PHE A 271 -33.45 2.17 -18.94
CA PHE A 271 -33.04 0.88 -19.50
C PHE A 271 -33.45 0.78 -20.96
N ASN A 272 -32.56 0.32 -21.83
CA ASN A 272 -32.82 0.14 -23.25
C ASN A 272 -32.29 -1.25 -23.69
N PRO A 273 -33.16 -2.23 -24.00
CA PRO A 273 -32.74 -3.46 -24.65
C PRO A 273 -32.44 -3.19 -26.13
N THR A 274 -31.22 -3.48 -26.56
CA THR A 274 -30.70 -3.10 -27.89
C THR A 274 -30.63 -4.25 -28.88
N ASP A 275 -30.56 -5.50 -28.41
CA ASP A 275 -30.54 -6.67 -29.28
C ASP A 275 -31.01 -7.93 -28.52
N PHE A 276 -31.64 -8.84 -29.24
CA PHE A 276 -32.05 -10.16 -28.77
C PHE A 276 -31.42 -11.26 -29.63
N PHE A 277 -30.61 -12.10 -29.00
CA PHE A 277 -29.87 -13.14 -29.70
C PHE A 277 -30.29 -14.55 -29.28
N VAL A 278 -30.42 -15.46 -30.27
CA VAL A 278 -30.59 -16.90 -30.05
C VAL A 278 -29.49 -17.67 -30.76
N GLY A 279 -28.62 -18.30 -29.98
CA GLY A 279 -27.46 -19.04 -30.47
C GLY A 279 -27.74 -20.50 -30.84
N ILE A 280 -26.70 -21.18 -31.34
CA ILE A 280 -26.74 -22.53 -31.94
C ILE A 280 -27.24 -23.63 -30.97
N ASN A 281 -27.22 -23.38 -29.65
CA ASN A 281 -27.72 -24.30 -28.62
C ASN A 281 -29.05 -23.82 -27.98
N ASN A 282 -29.83 -22.98 -28.68
CA ASN A 282 -30.98 -22.28 -28.13
C ASN A 282 -30.64 -21.41 -26.90
N ALA A 283 -29.37 -21.00 -26.78
CA ALA A 283 -28.93 -20.06 -25.76
C ALA A 283 -29.46 -18.68 -26.11
N GLN A 284 -30.32 -18.13 -25.26
CA GLN A 284 -31.01 -16.87 -25.49
C GLN A 284 -30.38 -15.78 -24.62
N MET A 285 -30.10 -14.64 -25.23
CA MET A 285 -29.39 -13.53 -24.61
C MET A 285 -30.07 -12.20 -24.94
N VAL A 286 -29.97 -11.26 -24.01
CA VAL A 286 -30.41 -9.88 -24.17
C VAL A 286 -29.19 -8.99 -24.05
N THR A 287 -28.97 -8.13 -25.04
CA THR A 287 -28.03 -7.02 -24.97
C THR A 287 -28.78 -5.74 -24.65
N TYR A 288 -28.19 -4.90 -23.80
CA TYR A 288 -28.84 -3.68 -23.32
C TYR A 288 -27.84 -2.58 -22.99
N ASP A 289 -28.35 -1.35 -23.03
CA ASP A 289 -27.75 -0.15 -22.47
C ASP A 289 -28.53 0.27 -21.22
N TYR A 290 -27.87 0.93 -20.28
CA TYR A 290 -28.58 1.65 -19.24
C TYR A 290 -27.84 2.86 -18.67
N TRP A 291 -28.65 3.77 -18.13
CA TRP A 291 -28.23 4.93 -17.36
C TRP A 291 -28.90 4.87 -15.99
N TYR A 292 -28.12 5.06 -14.94
CA TYR A 292 -28.62 5.10 -13.57
C TYR A 292 -28.12 6.33 -12.84
N TYR A 293 -29.05 6.99 -12.15
CA TYR A 293 -28.86 8.19 -11.36
C TYR A 293 -29.40 7.95 -9.95
N GLU A 294 -28.60 8.22 -8.93
CA GLU A 294 -29.04 8.17 -7.53
C GLU A 294 -28.66 9.46 -6.83
N LYS A 295 -29.66 10.15 -6.28
CA LYS A 295 -29.44 11.41 -5.58
C LYS A 295 -28.65 11.14 -4.30
N VAL A 296 -27.42 11.62 -4.24
CA VAL A 296 -26.54 11.46 -3.07
C VAL A 296 -26.57 12.66 -2.15
N LYS A 297 -26.78 13.87 -2.71
CA LYS A 297 -26.73 15.11 -1.94
C LYS A 297 -27.60 16.19 -2.58
N GLN A 298 -28.04 17.13 -1.75
CA GLN A 298 -28.70 18.34 -2.18
C GLN A 298 -28.14 19.53 -1.39
N TYR A 299 -28.01 20.67 -2.04
CA TYR A 299 -27.75 21.96 -1.38
C TYR A 299 -28.72 22.99 -1.92
N ARG A 300 -29.05 23.95 -1.08
CA ARG A 300 -29.82 25.13 -1.43
C ARG A 300 -28.95 26.36 -1.30
N ASP A 301 -29.34 27.40 -2.02
CA ASP A 301 -28.68 28.70 -1.94
C ASP A 301 -28.64 29.18 -0.48
N GLY A 302 -27.47 29.61 -0.01
CA GLY A 302 -27.21 29.98 1.37
C GLY A 302 -26.96 28.81 2.34
N ASP A 303 -27.00 27.55 1.89
CA ASP A 303 -26.62 26.42 2.75
C ASP A 303 -25.10 26.44 3.04
N VAL A 304 -24.74 26.11 4.28
CA VAL A 304 -23.34 25.99 4.69
C VAL A 304 -22.72 24.75 4.08
N TYR A 305 -21.62 24.93 3.36
CA TYR A 305 -20.80 23.83 2.87
C TYR A 305 -19.89 23.29 3.98
N THR A 306 -19.04 24.15 4.54
CA THR A 306 -18.19 23.83 5.71
C THR A 306 -17.68 25.10 6.37
N GLY A 307 -17.68 25.16 7.69
CA GLY A 307 -17.20 26.33 8.45
C GLY A 307 -17.88 27.63 8.00
N GLN A 308 -17.07 28.58 7.52
CA GLN A 308 -17.51 29.89 7.01
C GLN A 308 -17.94 29.87 5.52
N TRP A 309 -17.84 28.72 4.84
CA TRP A 309 -18.05 28.64 3.39
C TRP A 309 -19.49 28.27 3.06
N VAL A 310 -20.13 29.11 2.24
CA VAL A 310 -21.56 29.04 1.94
C VAL A 310 -21.77 28.93 0.44
N TRP A 311 -22.79 28.19 0.04
CA TRP A 311 -23.21 28.08 -1.35
C TRP A 311 -23.97 29.32 -1.83
N ASP A 312 -23.58 29.80 -2.99
CA ASP A 312 -24.35 30.70 -3.84
C ASP A 312 -24.62 29.99 -5.17
N ILE A 313 -25.88 29.74 -5.50
CA ILE A 313 -26.30 28.87 -6.61
C ILE A 313 -27.05 29.71 -7.64
N ASN A 314 -26.57 29.73 -8.88
CA ASN A 314 -27.23 30.40 -10.00
C ASN A 314 -27.61 29.38 -11.09
N PRO A 315 -28.85 28.84 -11.06
CA PRO A 315 -29.31 27.87 -12.05
C PRO A 315 -29.42 28.45 -13.47
N ALA A 316 -29.67 29.75 -13.62
CA ALA A 316 -29.83 30.39 -14.93
C ALA A 316 -28.54 30.38 -15.76
N GLU A 317 -27.40 30.44 -15.08
CA GLU A 317 -26.07 30.42 -15.70
C GLU A 317 -25.35 29.07 -15.49
N ASN A 318 -25.96 28.11 -14.78
CA ASN A 318 -25.33 26.88 -14.29
C ASN A 318 -24.02 27.13 -13.53
N LEU A 319 -23.98 28.21 -12.75
CA LEU A 319 -22.82 28.58 -11.94
C LEU A 319 -23.09 28.34 -10.46
N TYR A 320 -22.08 27.80 -9.78
CA TYR A 320 -22.12 27.59 -8.35
C TYR A 320 -20.89 28.24 -7.74
N THR A 321 -21.07 28.92 -6.62
CA THR A 321 -20.02 29.63 -5.92
C THR A 321 -19.95 29.15 -4.48
N LEU A 322 -18.77 28.78 -4.02
CA LEU A 322 -18.47 28.75 -2.59
C LEU A 322 -17.81 30.07 -2.21
N TYR A 323 -18.44 30.81 -1.31
CA TYR A 323 -17.91 32.08 -0.85
C TYR A 323 -17.64 32.06 0.65
N LEU A 324 -16.63 32.83 1.06
CA LEU A 324 -16.38 33.10 2.48
C LEU A 324 -17.49 33.99 3.01
N HIS A 325 -18.40 33.44 3.81
CA HIS A 325 -19.45 34.20 4.46
C HIS A 325 -18.96 34.79 5.78
N VAL A 326 -19.23 36.07 6.05
CA VAL A 326 -18.95 36.72 7.34
C VAL A 326 -20.15 37.54 7.76
N ASN A 327 -20.68 37.28 8.95
CA ASN A 327 -21.80 38.04 9.49
C ASN A 327 -21.67 38.18 11.00
N THR A 328 -21.18 39.34 11.44
CA THR A 328 -20.93 39.64 12.86
C THR A 328 -22.19 39.65 13.73
N SER A 329 -23.38 39.72 13.12
CA SER A 329 -24.65 39.60 13.83
C SER A 329 -25.03 38.15 14.15
N LEU A 330 -24.37 37.18 13.53
CA LEU A 330 -24.61 35.74 13.72
C LEU A 330 -23.37 35.08 14.32
N HIS A 331 -23.54 34.45 15.48
CA HIS A 331 -22.43 33.74 16.15
C HIS A 331 -21.82 32.61 15.31
N SER A 332 -22.56 32.07 14.33
CA SER A 332 -22.09 31.02 13.42
C SER A 332 -21.14 31.52 12.32
N PHE A 333 -21.08 32.82 12.07
CA PHE A 333 -20.23 33.42 11.04
C PHE A 333 -19.40 34.60 11.59
N PRO A 334 -18.51 34.34 12.58
CA PRO A 334 -17.65 35.36 13.16
C PRO A 334 -16.74 36.05 12.13
N ARG A 335 -16.10 37.13 12.58
CA ARG A 335 -15.01 37.80 11.84
C ARG A 335 -13.86 36.83 11.60
N VAL A 336 -13.28 36.92 10.41
CA VAL A 336 -12.15 36.08 10.00
C VAL A 336 -10.88 36.92 10.03
N PHE A 337 -9.92 36.49 10.86
CA PHE A 337 -8.61 37.12 10.97
C PHE A 337 -7.52 36.12 10.61
N VAL A 338 -6.50 36.58 9.90
CA VAL A 338 -5.30 35.81 9.59
C VAL A 338 -4.09 36.61 10.05
N GLY A 339 -3.33 36.09 11.01
CA GLY A 339 -2.13 36.71 11.54
C GLY A 339 -0.82 36.21 10.92
N PRO A 340 0.33 36.71 11.41
CA PRO A 340 1.64 36.30 10.92
C PRO A 340 1.89 34.80 11.10
N GLY A 341 2.17 34.09 10.00
CA GLY A 341 2.38 32.64 10.00
C GLY A 341 1.09 31.81 9.95
N GLU A 342 -0.07 32.45 9.96
CA GLU A 342 -1.38 31.83 9.75
C GLU A 342 -1.79 31.96 8.28
N PHE A 343 -2.87 31.26 7.90
CA PHE A 343 -3.39 31.24 6.55
C PHE A 343 -4.90 31.01 6.53
N LEU A 344 -5.54 31.45 5.45
CA LEU A 344 -6.92 31.10 5.14
C LEU A 344 -6.92 29.86 4.25
N GLU A 345 -7.39 28.72 4.77
CA GLU A 345 -7.57 27.49 3.99
C GLU A 345 -8.83 27.59 3.12
N LEU A 346 -8.71 27.26 1.83
CA LEU A 346 -9.87 27.10 0.94
C LEU A 346 -10.59 25.78 1.27
N PRO A 347 -11.93 25.69 1.11
CA PRO A 347 -12.73 24.56 1.58
C PRO A 347 -12.67 23.38 0.59
N THR A 348 -11.48 22.97 0.21
CA THR A 348 -11.26 22.02 -0.89
C THR A 348 -10.08 21.11 -0.56
N ASP A 349 -10.12 19.89 -1.07
CA ASP A 349 -8.99 18.95 -0.92
C ASP A 349 -7.76 19.31 -1.77
N TRP A 350 -7.78 20.44 -2.47
CA TRP A 350 -6.63 20.93 -3.26
C TRP A 350 -5.46 21.37 -2.38
N GLY A 351 -5.69 21.57 -1.08
CA GLY A 351 -4.69 22.04 -0.11
C GLY A 351 -4.21 23.46 -0.41
N LEU A 352 -5.08 24.28 -0.99
CA LEU A 352 -4.81 25.67 -1.35
C LEU A 352 -5.11 26.59 -0.17
N ARG A 353 -4.17 27.49 0.08
CA ARG A 353 -4.18 28.45 1.17
C ARG A 353 -3.90 29.85 0.66
N LEU A 354 -4.53 30.85 1.24
CA LEU A 354 -4.19 32.26 1.05
C LEU A 354 -3.42 32.75 2.27
N VAL A 355 -2.20 33.24 2.04
CA VAL A 355 -1.25 33.64 3.08
C VAL A 355 -0.94 35.14 2.94
N PRO A 356 -1.32 35.98 3.92
CA PRO A 356 -0.88 37.37 3.97
C PRO A 356 0.61 37.46 4.28
N ILE A 357 1.31 38.35 3.58
CA ILE A 357 2.71 38.70 3.81
C ILE A 357 2.72 40.08 4.48
N PHE A 358 3.15 40.12 5.73
CA PHE A 358 3.08 41.31 6.57
C PHE A 358 4.33 42.18 6.49
N SER A 359 4.12 43.50 6.41
CA SER A 359 5.18 44.47 6.62
C SER A 359 5.54 44.59 8.11
N ARG A 360 6.76 45.00 8.40
CA ARG A 360 7.23 45.26 9.76
C ARG A 360 7.94 46.60 9.82
N ASN A 361 7.69 47.35 10.90
CA ASN A 361 8.38 48.59 11.18
C ASN A 361 9.84 48.35 11.67
N GLU A 362 10.56 49.44 11.95
CA GLU A 362 11.95 49.40 12.44
C GLU A 362 12.12 48.62 13.76
N ASP A 363 11.07 48.52 14.56
CA ASP A 363 11.03 47.77 15.83
C ASP A 363 10.64 46.29 15.64
N GLY A 364 10.40 45.85 14.40
CA GLY A 364 9.98 44.49 14.05
C GLY A 364 8.50 44.18 14.31
N VAL A 365 7.69 45.19 14.63
CA VAL A 365 6.25 45.09 14.87
C VAL A 365 5.51 45.10 13.54
N VAL A 366 4.49 44.24 13.41
CA VAL A 366 3.64 44.18 12.21
C VAL A 366 2.78 45.44 12.12
N ASP A 367 2.92 46.17 11.02
CA ASP A 367 2.29 47.48 10.81
C ASP A 367 1.46 47.57 9.51
N GLY A 368 1.42 46.50 8.72
CA GLY A 368 0.67 46.44 7.47
C GLY A 368 0.78 45.10 6.76
N VAL A 369 0.24 45.04 5.54
CA VAL A 369 0.29 43.88 4.64
C VAL A 369 0.98 44.32 3.34
N ASP A 370 2.09 43.67 2.99
CA ASP A 370 2.81 43.91 1.72
C ASP A 370 2.07 43.27 0.53
N GLY A 371 1.31 42.21 0.79
CA GLY A 371 0.52 41.49 -0.21
C GLY A 371 0.13 40.09 0.26
N TYR A 372 -0.32 39.26 -0.67
CA TYR A 372 -0.82 37.90 -0.39
C TYR A 372 -0.22 36.88 -1.35
N ARG A 373 -0.18 35.62 -0.94
CA ARG A 373 0.23 34.49 -1.78
C ARG A 373 -0.72 33.32 -1.66
N PHE A 374 -0.97 32.67 -2.77
CA PHE A 374 -1.50 31.32 -2.74
C PHE A 374 -0.36 30.34 -2.45
N VAL A 375 -0.63 29.40 -1.55
CA VAL A 375 0.31 28.36 -1.15
C VAL A 375 -0.39 27.01 -1.26
N ARG A 376 0.31 26.01 -1.82
CA ARG A 376 -0.14 24.62 -1.89
C ARG A 376 0.94 23.69 -1.37
N VAL A 377 0.59 22.80 -0.45
CA VAL A 377 1.50 21.74 0.02
C VAL A 377 1.08 20.41 -0.59
N ALA A 378 1.97 19.76 -1.33
CA ALA A 378 1.71 18.45 -1.93
C ALA A 378 2.86 17.47 -1.68
N SER A 379 2.53 16.20 -1.47
CA SER A 379 3.50 15.12 -1.37
C SER A 379 3.96 14.67 -2.76
N VAL A 380 5.26 14.75 -3.02
CA VAL A 380 5.87 14.26 -4.26
C VAL A 380 6.78 13.07 -3.98
N SER A 381 6.73 12.10 -4.89
CA SER A 381 7.60 10.92 -4.84
C SER A 381 9.00 11.32 -5.27
N ARG A 382 10.00 11.12 -4.39
CA ARG A 382 11.42 11.35 -4.71
C ARG A 382 12.25 10.13 -4.38
N GLN A 383 13.22 9.88 -5.24
CA GLN A 383 14.20 8.83 -5.03
C GLN A 383 15.31 9.37 -4.12
N VAL A 384 15.55 8.68 -3.01
CA VAL A 384 16.63 9.01 -2.05
C VAL A 384 17.57 7.82 -1.97
N SER A 385 18.87 8.09 -2.08
CA SER A 385 19.92 7.08 -2.00
C SER A 385 20.80 7.33 -0.78
N ILE A 386 21.06 6.28 -0.02
CA ILE A 386 22.00 6.28 1.11
C ILE A 386 23.11 5.27 0.86
N THR A 387 24.32 5.61 1.30
CA THR A 387 25.48 4.73 1.19
C THR A 387 25.75 4.10 2.56
N ALA A 388 25.74 2.76 2.65
CA ALA A 388 25.94 2.05 3.92
C ALA A 388 26.70 0.71 3.71
N PRO A 389 27.32 0.14 4.76
CA PRO A 389 27.98 -1.16 4.68
C PRO A 389 27.02 -2.29 4.25
N LYS A 390 27.54 -3.24 3.49
CA LYS A 390 26.84 -4.41 2.96
C LYS A 390 27.72 -5.65 3.15
N VAL A 391 27.18 -6.65 3.86
CA VAL A 391 27.80 -7.97 4.01
C VAL A 391 27.73 -8.70 2.67
N GLN A 392 28.85 -9.26 2.23
CA GLN A 392 28.90 -10.18 1.10
C GLN A 392 28.99 -11.61 1.63
N ALA A 393 28.04 -12.45 1.24
CA ALA A 393 28.05 -13.88 1.49
C ALA A 393 28.20 -14.62 0.15
N THR A 394 28.98 -15.70 0.13
CA THR A 394 29.17 -16.55 -1.05
C THR A 394 27.93 -17.39 -1.35
N ASP A 395 27.23 -17.86 -0.31
CA ASP A 395 26.04 -18.72 -0.42
C ASP A 395 25.04 -18.44 0.71
N ASP A 396 23.83 -19.00 0.60
CA ASP A 396 22.88 -19.06 1.71
C ASP A 396 23.39 -20.03 2.79
N VAL A 397 23.41 -19.60 4.05
CA VAL A 397 23.82 -20.41 5.21
C VAL A 397 23.03 -21.71 5.31
N TYR A 398 21.75 -21.70 4.92
CA TYR A 398 20.91 -22.91 5.00
C TYR A 398 21.20 -23.94 3.91
N SER A 399 21.93 -23.57 2.85
CA SER A 399 22.15 -24.45 1.69
C SER A 399 23.08 -25.64 1.94
N PHE A 400 23.92 -25.57 2.99
CA PHE A 400 24.90 -26.60 3.33
C PHE A 400 24.81 -27.08 4.80
N ILE A 401 23.75 -26.70 5.51
CA ILE A 401 23.41 -27.24 6.83
C ILE A 401 22.33 -28.31 6.63
N VAL A 402 22.64 -29.54 7.03
CA VAL A 402 21.71 -30.67 6.98
C VAL A 402 21.48 -31.24 8.38
N ASN A 403 20.39 -31.96 8.53
CA ASN A 403 20.18 -32.78 9.72
C ASN A 403 20.92 -34.12 9.60
N ASP A 404 21.23 -34.72 10.76
CA ASP A 404 21.84 -36.04 10.88
C ASP A 404 21.05 -37.15 10.14
N THR A 405 19.73 -37.04 10.05
CA THR A 405 18.88 -38.00 9.31
C THR A 405 19.05 -37.93 7.79
N ALA A 406 19.44 -36.77 7.24
CA ALA A 406 19.76 -36.63 5.82
C ALA A 406 21.16 -37.18 5.47
N LEU A 407 22.03 -37.37 6.45
CA LEU A 407 23.36 -37.96 6.26
C LEU A 407 23.27 -39.50 6.21
N SER A 408 22.83 -40.04 5.08
CA SER A 408 22.72 -41.49 4.88
C SER A 408 24.06 -42.18 4.59
N SER A 409 25.03 -41.44 4.04
CA SER A 409 26.42 -41.87 3.88
C SER A 409 27.34 -40.66 3.81
N LEU A 410 28.66 -40.84 4.04
CA LEU A 410 29.63 -39.76 3.89
C LEU A 410 29.79 -39.41 2.39
N PRO A 411 29.52 -38.18 1.92
CA PRO A 411 29.87 -37.73 0.56
C PRO A 411 31.38 -37.84 0.32
N ASP A 412 31.80 -38.08 -0.92
CA ASP A 412 33.21 -38.17 -1.33
C ASP A 412 33.77 -36.86 -1.94
N ASP A 413 32.93 -35.84 -2.02
CA ASP A 413 33.20 -34.53 -2.63
C ASP A 413 33.06 -33.34 -1.65
N LYS A 414 32.85 -33.61 -0.35
CA LYS A 414 32.63 -32.58 0.68
C LYS A 414 33.32 -32.92 1.99
N ASN A 415 33.75 -31.88 2.70
CA ASN A 415 34.05 -31.96 4.12
C ASN A 415 32.75 -32.05 4.92
N ILE A 416 32.76 -32.82 6.00
CA ILE A 416 31.58 -33.06 6.83
C ILE A 416 31.90 -32.58 8.24
N ILE A 417 31.16 -31.59 8.74
CA ILE A 417 31.32 -31.09 10.11
C ILE A 417 30.10 -31.52 10.92
N ILE A 418 30.28 -32.45 11.86
CA ILE A 418 29.23 -32.91 12.77
C ILE A 418 29.31 -32.06 14.04
N VAL A 419 28.25 -31.31 14.34
CA VAL A 419 28.20 -30.40 15.49
C VAL A 419 27.24 -30.94 16.55
N GLY A 420 27.73 -31.18 17.76
CA GLY A 420 26.93 -31.58 18.92
C GLY A 420 26.51 -33.06 18.96
N GLY A 421 25.56 -33.36 19.85
CA GLY A 421 24.86 -34.66 19.87
C GLY A 421 25.71 -35.90 20.16
N TRP A 422 26.68 -35.83 21.08
CA TRP A 422 27.56 -36.97 21.44
C TRP A 422 26.82 -38.25 21.90
N VAL A 423 25.57 -38.12 22.35
CA VAL A 423 24.70 -39.24 22.71
C VAL A 423 23.91 -39.69 21.47
N SER A 424 24.22 -40.89 20.96
CA SER A 424 23.61 -41.61 19.81
C SER A 424 22.72 -40.78 18.87
N ASN A 425 23.31 -40.32 17.76
CA ASN A 425 22.58 -39.74 16.64
C ASN A 425 22.89 -40.54 15.36
N ARG A 426 22.11 -40.36 14.28
CA ARG A 426 22.30 -41.13 13.04
C ARG A 426 23.69 -40.90 12.42
N ALA A 427 24.28 -39.73 12.64
CA ALA A 427 25.64 -39.44 12.21
C ALA A 427 26.67 -40.28 12.99
N TRP A 428 26.54 -40.46 14.30
CA TRP A 428 27.43 -41.33 15.09
C TRP A 428 27.29 -42.81 14.73
N GLU A 429 26.09 -43.29 14.43
CA GLU A 429 25.89 -44.65 13.91
C GLU A 429 26.64 -44.85 12.59
N LEU A 430 26.53 -43.89 11.67
CA LEU A 430 27.29 -43.90 10.42
C LEU A 430 28.80 -43.84 10.68
N LEU A 431 29.25 -43.03 11.63
CA LEU A 431 30.66 -42.97 12.01
C LEU A 431 31.16 -44.32 12.58
N GLU A 432 30.35 -45.03 13.36
CA GLU A 432 30.69 -46.36 13.90
C GLU A 432 30.78 -47.41 12.79
N GLU A 433 29.88 -47.37 11.82
CA GLU A 433 29.91 -48.23 10.64
C GLU A 433 31.17 -48.00 9.81
N VAL A 434 31.55 -46.73 9.64
CA VAL A 434 32.63 -46.32 8.75
C VAL A 434 34.02 -46.44 9.39
N TYR A 435 34.19 -45.97 10.63
CA TYR A 435 35.49 -45.91 11.31
C TYR A 435 35.68 -47.00 12.37
N GLY A 436 34.67 -47.82 12.59
CA GLY A 436 34.66 -48.87 13.60
C GLY A 436 34.24 -48.35 14.97
N LYS A 437 33.46 -49.17 15.68
CA LYS A 437 32.91 -48.86 17.00
C LYS A 437 33.98 -48.48 18.04
N SER A 438 35.13 -49.16 18.05
CA SER A 438 36.22 -48.86 19.00
C SER A 438 36.77 -47.44 18.85
N THR A 439 36.92 -46.96 17.62
CA THR A 439 37.40 -45.61 17.31
C THR A 439 36.42 -44.56 17.83
N ILE A 440 35.13 -44.79 17.59
CA ILE A 440 34.08 -43.85 17.97
C ILE A 440 33.81 -43.86 19.48
N ASP A 441 33.85 -45.03 20.12
CA ASP A 441 33.74 -45.15 21.57
C ASP A 441 34.90 -44.42 22.28
N SER A 442 36.10 -44.43 21.70
CA SER A 442 37.23 -43.63 22.21
C SER A 442 36.94 -42.13 22.13
N ILE A 443 36.37 -41.64 21.03
CA ILE A 443 36.01 -40.22 20.86
C ILE A 443 34.87 -39.82 21.81
N LYS A 444 33.86 -40.69 22.00
CA LYS A 444 32.79 -40.49 22.99
C LYS A 444 33.35 -40.43 24.41
N THR A 445 34.33 -41.27 24.72
CA THR A 445 35.02 -41.26 26.02
C THR A 445 35.82 -39.97 26.23
N GLU A 446 36.46 -39.44 25.18
CA GLU A 446 37.14 -38.15 25.17
C GLU A 446 36.16 -37.01 25.54
N VAL A 447 34.99 -36.96 24.89
CA VAL A 447 33.93 -35.99 25.25
C VAL A 447 33.49 -36.12 26.71
N MET A 448 33.36 -37.34 27.23
CA MET A 448 32.93 -37.57 28.62
C MET A 448 33.99 -37.20 29.65
N THR A 449 35.26 -37.34 29.31
CA THR A 449 36.40 -37.12 30.21
C THR A 449 36.87 -35.66 30.17
N GLU A 450 36.98 -35.09 28.98
CA GLU A 450 37.53 -33.74 28.74
C GLU A 450 36.44 -32.66 28.58
N GLY A 451 35.19 -33.07 28.43
CA GLY A 451 34.03 -32.19 28.31
C GLY A 451 33.69 -31.79 26.87
N TYR A 452 34.64 -31.86 25.93
CA TYR A 452 34.39 -31.73 24.48
C TYR A 452 35.49 -32.39 23.66
N VAL A 453 35.27 -32.49 22.35
CA VAL A 453 36.25 -32.94 21.37
C VAL A 453 36.23 -32.06 20.11
N ILE A 454 37.41 -31.86 19.53
CA ILE A 454 37.61 -31.41 18.16
C ILE A 454 38.39 -32.51 17.46
N LYS A 455 37.72 -33.33 16.65
CA LYS A 455 38.37 -34.44 15.94
C LYS A 455 38.34 -34.22 14.45
N VAL A 456 39.47 -34.44 13.78
CA VAL A 456 39.56 -34.42 12.33
C VAL A 456 39.98 -35.81 11.86
N LEU A 457 39.10 -36.46 11.10
CA LEU A 457 39.30 -37.78 10.53
C LEU A 457 39.38 -37.67 9.01
N ASN A 458 40.16 -38.54 8.36
CA ASN A 458 40.16 -38.64 6.90
C ASN A 458 38.86 -39.29 6.44
N ASN A 459 38.23 -38.75 5.40
CA ASN A 459 37.09 -39.42 4.78
C ASN A 459 37.58 -40.68 4.05
N PRO A 460 37.07 -41.88 4.37
CA PRO A 460 37.56 -43.12 3.78
C PRO A 460 37.17 -43.31 2.31
N LYS A 461 36.16 -42.57 1.81
CA LYS A 461 35.83 -42.56 0.38
C LYS A 461 36.76 -41.65 -0.42
N ASN A 462 37.21 -40.55 0.17
CA ASN A 462 38.16 -39.62 -0.44
C ASN A 462 38.99 -38.88 0.62
N PRO A 463 40.27 -39.24 0.83
CA PRO A 463 41.10 -38.64 1.87
C PRO A 463 41.37 -37.13 1.73
N GLU A 464 41.10 -36.52 0.57
CA GLU A 464 41.20 -35.06 0.41
C GLU A 464 40.18 -34.32 1.26
N TYR A 465 39.01 -34.92 1.50
CA TYR A 465 37.98 -34.38 2.37
C TYR A 465 38.05 -34.96 3.78
N LYS A 466 37.61 -34.18 4.76
CA LYS A 466 37.67 -34.54 6.18
C LYS A 466 36.29 -34.70 6.79
N VAL A 467 36.23 -35.54 7.82
CA VAL A 467 35.12 -35.63 8.75
C VAL A 467 35.57 -34.99 10.06
N ILE A 468 34.93 -33.90 10.42
CA ILE A 468 35.25 -33.06 11.56
C ILE A 468 34.14 -33.23 12.58
N ILE A 469 34.50 -33.57 13.82
CA ILE A 469 33.57 -33.80 14.91
C ILE A 469 33.80 -32.70 15.95
N LEU A 470 32.78 -31.86 16.15
CA LEU A 470 32.76 -30.77 17.12
C LEU A 470 31.65 -31.06 18.14
N ALA A 471 31.98 -31.81 19.20
CA ALA A 471 30.97 -32.29 20.15
C ALA A 471 31.38 -31.99 21.59
N GLY A 472 30.44 -31.46 22.38
CA GLY A 472 30.60 -31.23 23.82
C GLY A 472 29.64 -32.05 24.66
N LYS A 473 29.98 -32.24 25.93
CA LYS A 473 29.15 -32.90 26.95
C LYS A 473 27.84 -32.14 27.17
N THR A 474 27.88 -30.82 27.13
CA THR A 474 26.72 -29.92 27.07
C THR A 474 26.88 -28.90 25.92
N TYR A 475 25.85 -28.10 25.65
CA TYR A 475 25.90 -27.07 24.61
C TYR A 475 27.00 -26.01 24.85
N ALA A 476 27.38 -25.77 26.11
CA ALA A 476 28.43 -24.81 26.44
C ALA A 476 29.80 -25.31 25.95
N GLU A 477 30.08 -26.60 26.12
CA GLU A 477 31.31 -27.19 25.61
C GLU A 477 31.26 -27.46 24.11
N THR A 478 30.08 -27.74 23.52
CA THR A 478 29.91 -27.79 22.05
C THR A 478 30.23 -26.43 21.44
N ARG A 479 29.72 -25.35 22.03
CA ARG A 479 30.04 -23.98 21.63
C ARG A 479 31.54 -23.69 21.70
N LYS A 480 32.18 -24.09 22.79
CA LYS A 480 33.63 -23.96 22.95
C LYS A 480 34.41 -24.72 21.88
N ALA A 481 33.98 -25.92 21.51
CA ALA A 481 34.60 -26.71 20.45
C ALA A 481 34.49 -25.99 19.09
N VAL A 482 33.32 -25.44 18.77
CA VAL A 482 33.08 -24.69 17.52
C VAL A 482 33.85 -23.37 17.49
N GLU A 483 33.87 -22.61 18.59
CA GLU A 483 34.62 -21.36 18.68
C GLU A 483 36.12 -21.58 18.51
N ARG A 484 36.70 -22.56 19.20
CA ARG A 484 38.12 -22.92 19.02
C ARG A 484 38.43 -23.39 17.61
N PHE A 485 37.53 -24.17 17.03
CA PHE A 485 37.69 -24.61 15.65
C PHE A 485 37.72 -23.43 14.67
N MET A 486 36.83 -22.43 14.84
CA MET A 486 36.84 -21.20 14.02
C MET A 486 38.08 -20.32 14.26
N GLU A 487 38.66 -20.32 15.46
CA GLU A 487 39.89 -19.59 15.78
C GLU A 487 41.15 -20.24 15.17
N GLU A 488 41.13 -21.56 14.98
CA GLU A 488 42.25 -22.34 14.44
C GLU A 488 42.23 -22.48 12.90
N MET A 489 41.16 -22.01 12.26
CA MET A 489 40.99 -21.91 10.79
C MET A 489 41.56 -20.61 10.23
#